data_AF-A0A7C8ZK32-F1
#
_entry.id   AF-A0A7C8ZK32-F1
#
_cell.length_a   1.000
_cell.length_b   1.000
_cell.length_c   1.000
_cell.angle_alpha   90.00
_cell.angle_beta   90.00
_cell.angle_gamma   90.00
#
_symmetry.space_group_name_H-M   'P 1'
#
loop_
_entity.id
_entity.type
_entity.pdbx_description
1 polymer ?
#
loop_
_entity_poly.entity_id
_entity_poly.type
_entity_poly.pdbx_seq_one_letter_code
_entity_poly.pdbx_strand_id
1 'polypeptide(L)'
;MEAGAAGIIVSNHGARQLDYVPATIMALEEIVKAVQGQIPVFLDGGVRRGTDVFKALALGACGVFIGRPVVFSLAVDGEAGVRKVLQILREEFELTMALSGCRSLGEIRRSHVMYEWELSRIAPRL
;
A
#
# COMPACT_ATOMS: atom_id res chain seq x y z
N MET A 1 4.79 9.02 21.52
CA MET A 1 5.20 7.62 21.29
C MET A 1 5.98 7.12 22.49
N GLU A 2 5.47 6.14 23.22
CA GLU A 2 5.98 5.80 24.56
C GLU A 2 7.28 4.99 24.54
N ALA A 3 7.46 4.14 23.52
CA ALA A 3 8.60 3.22 23.41
C ALA A 3 9.73 3.69 22.47
N GLY A 4 9.69 4.94 21.98
CA GLY A 4 10.78 5.51 21.16
C GLY A 4 10.92 4.96 19.74
N ALA A 5 9.88 4.34 19.17
CA ALA A 5 9.91 3.88 17.78
C ALA A 5 10.05 5.04 16.78
N ALA A 6 10.87 4.86 15.74
CA ALA A 6 11.09 5.87 14.70
C ALA A 6 10.13 5.74 13.50
N GLY A 7 9.34 4.67 13.45
CA GLY A 7 8.45 4.33 12.34
C GLY A 7 7.60 3.12 12.67
N ILE A 8 6.46 2.98 11.99
CA ILE A 8 5.56 1.83 12.12
C ILE A 8 5.43 1.14 10.77
N ILE A 9 5.42 -0.18 10.76
CA ILE A 9 5.11 -0.98 9.56
C ILE A 9 3.81 -1.74 9.84
N VAL A 10 2.75 -1.41 9.11
CA VAL A 10 1.49 -2.15 9.14
C VAL A 10 1.68 -3.45 8.36
N SER A 11 1.76 -4.56 9.09
CA SER A 11 2.02 -5.89 8.54
C SER A 11 1.22 -6.95 9.28
N ASN A 12 0.79 -7.99 8.55
CA ASN A 12 0.33 -9.26 9.11
C ASN A 12 1.26 -10.42 8.71
N HIS A 13 2.52 -10.11 8.41
CA HIS A 13 3.55 -11.04 7.92
C HIS A 13 3.13 -11.79 6.64
N GLY A 14 2.37 -11.11 5.78
CA GLY A 14 1.81 -11.69 4.56
C GLY A 14 0.80 -12.79 4.85
N ALA A 15 0.00 -12.66 5.91
CA ALA A 15 -1.00 -13.63 6.36
C ALA A 15 -0.39 -15.01 6.71
N ARG A 16 0.75 -15.01 7.43
CA ARG A 16 1.48 -16.24 7.81
C ARG A 16 1.52 -16.52 9.31
N GLN A 17 1.00 -15.62 10.13
CA GLN A 17 1.12 -15.71 11.59
C GLN A 17 -0.25 -16.02 12.21
N LEU A 18 -1.05 -15.00 12.50
CA LEU A 18 -2.38 -15.18 13.04
C LEU A 18 -3.42 -15.16 11.92
N ASP A 19 -4.23 -16.23 11.83
CA ASP A 19 -5.37 -16.28 10.93
C ASP A 19 -6.50 -15.34 11.41
N TYR A 20 -7.41 -14.96 10.50
CA TYR A 20 -8.54 -14.04 10.74
C TYR A 20 -8.18 -12.61 11.14
N VAL A 21 -6.91 -12.21 11.14
CA VAL A 21 -6.54 -10.79 11.20
C VAL A 21 -6.93 -10.09 9.89
N PRO A 22 -7.29 -8.79 9.93
CA PRO A 22 -7.68 -8.06 8.72
C PRO A 22 -6.54 -8.00 7.69
N ALA A 23 -6.91 -7.71 6.44
CA ALA A 23 -5.95 -7.32 5.42
C ALA A 23 -5.23 -6.02 5.86
N THR A 24 -3.92 -5.92 5.61
CA THR A 24 -3.11 -4.78 6.07
C THR A 24 -3.62 -3.44 5.53
N ILE A 25 -4.12 -3.40 4.29
CA ILE A 25 -4.70 -2.17 3.70
C ILE A 25 -5.95 -1.69 4.44
N MET A 26 -6.69 -2.60 5.07
CA MET A 26 -7.91 -2.29 5.84
C MET A 26 -7.58 -1.74 7.23
N ALA A 27 -6.44 -2.14 7.81
CA ALA A 27 -5.97 -1.64 9.09
C ALA A 27 -5.17 -0.33 8.98
N LEU A 28 -4.64 -0.02 7.79
CA LEU A 28 -3.70 1.08 7.57
C LEU A 28 -4.25 2.44 8.03
N GLU A 29 -5.45 2.81 7.59
CA GLU A 29 -5.97 4.16 7.83
C GLU A 29 -6.25 4.42 9.33
N GLU A 30 -6.68 3.40 10.07
CA GLU A 30 -6.84 3.48 11.53
C GLU A 30 -5.51 3.77 12.22
N ILE A 31 -4.46 3.04 11.84
CA ILE A 31 -3.12 3.20 12.40
C ILE A 31 -2.54 4.58 12.06
N VAL A 32 -2.68 5.03 10.80
CA VAL A 32 -2.25 6.38 10.39
C VAL A 32 -2.93 7.46 11.22
N LYS A 33 -4.24 7.33 11.47
CA LYS A 33 -4.99 8.26 12.32
C LYS A 33 -4.48 8.25 13.77
N ALA A 34 -4.17 7.08 14.32
CA ALA A 34 -3.62 6.95 15.67
C ALA A 34 -2.21 7.56 15.81
N VAL A 35 -1.39 7.50 14.75
CA VAL A 35 -0.02 8.03 14.74
C VAL A 35 0.02 9.56 14.66
N GLN A 36 -1.02 10.19 14.10
CA GLN A 36 -1.16 11.65 14.00
C GLN A 36 0.05 12.34 13.35
N GLY A 37 0.70 11.66 12.38
CA GLY A 37 1.86 12.18 11.67
C GLY A 37 3.14 12.35 12.50
N GLN A 38 3.21 11.82 13.73
CA GLN A 38 4.40 11.96 14.58
C GLN A 38 5.62 11.18 14.04
N ILE A 39 5.37 10.05 13.35
CA ILE A 39 6.39 9.22 12.69
C ILE A 39 5.85 8.70 11.35
N PRO A 40 6.71 8.23 10.44
CA PRO A 40 6.25 7.57 9.22
C PRO A 40 5.54 6.23 9.51
N VAL A 41 4.52 5.96 8.72
CA VAL A 41 3.80 4.68 8.69
C VAL A 41 4.03 4.04 7.33
N PHE A 42 4.45 2.79 7.30
CA PHE A 42 4.64 2.00 6.09
C PHE A 42 3.67 0.83 6.06
N LEU A 43 3.53 0.17 4.90
CA LEU A 43 2.68 -1.01 4.76
C LEU A 43 3.40 -2.14 4.01
N ASP A 44 3.14 -3.39 4.41
CA ASP A 44 3.41 -4.56 3.58
C ASP A 44 2.19 -5.50 3.51
N GLY A 45 2.34 -6.65 2.85
CA GLY A 45 1.29 -7.65 2.76
C GLY A 45 0.33 -7.37 1.61
N GLY A 46 0.34 -8.23 0.59
CA GLY A 46 -0.62 -8.16 -0.52
C GLY A 46 -0.33 -7.16 -1.65
N VAL A 47 0.64 -6.24 -1.52
CA VAL A 47 1.00 -5.30 -2.61
C VAL A 47 1.52 -6.03 -3.85
N ARG A 48 0.81 -5.95 -4.98
CA ARG A 48 1.17 -6.64 -6.23
C ARG A 48 1.12 -5.75 -7.47
N ARG A 49 0.42 -4.63 -7.40
CA ARG A 49 0.24 -3.70 -8.52
C ARG A 49 0.60 -2.26 -8.15
N GLY A 50 0.88 -1.44 -9.16
CA GLY A 50 1.06 0.00 -8.97
C GLY A 50 -0.14 0.69 -8.31
N THR A 51 -1.35 0.22 -8.61
CA THR A 51 -2.59 0.71 -7.97
C THR A 51 -2.66 0.38 -6.48
N ASP A 52 -2.05 -0.72 -6.03
CA ASP A 52 -1.99 -1.05 -4.59
C ASP A 52 -1.06 -0.08 -3.85
N VAL A 53 0.08 0.28 -4.47
CA VAL A 53 1.00 1.32 -3.96
C VAL A 53 0.26 2.65 -3.83
N PHE A 54 -0.44 3.06 -4.89
CA PHE A 54 -1.20 4.31 -4.89
C PHE A 54 -2.25 4.35 -3.78
N LYS A 55 -3.01 3.26 -3.59
CA LYS A 55 -4.01 3.15 -2.51
C LYS A 55 -3.38 3.28 -1.13
N ALA A 56 -2.27 2.60 -0.88
CA ALA A 56 -1.58 2.67 0.41
C ALA A 56 -1.10 4.11 0.71
N LEU A 57 -0.49 4.78 -0.27
CA LEU A 57 -0.06 6.18 -0.13
C LEU A 57 -1.25 7.13 0.09
N ALA A 58 -2.35 6.95 -0.65
CA ALA A 58 -3.57 7.74 -0.48
C ALA A 58 -4.20 7.56 0.91
N LEU A 59 -4.04 6.39 1.52
CA LEU A 59 -4.48 6.10 2.88
C LEU A 59 -3.47 6.55 3.97
N GLY A 60 -2.36 7.18 3.56
CA GLY A 60 -1.41 7.85 4.47
C GLY A 60 -0.15 7.05 4.80
N ALA A 61 0.13 5.95 4.09
CA ALA A 61 1.45 5.34 4.16
C ALA A 61 2.52 6.26 3.54
N CYS A 62 3.73 6.28 4.10
CA CYS A 62 4.91 6.94 3.55
C CYS A 62 5.61 6.08 2.48
N GLY A 63 5.27 4.80 2.40
CA GLY A 63 5.84 3.84 1.46
C GLY A 63 5.33 2.43 1.71
N VAL A 64 5.69 1.51 0.81
CA VAL A 64 5.30 0.10 0.89
C VAL A 64 6.48 -0.84 0.71
N PHE A 65 6.37 -2.05 1.25
CA PHE A 65 7.32 -3.14 1.04
C PHE A 65 6.70 -4.29 0.25
N ILE A 66 7.51 -4.97 -0.56
CA ILE A 66 7.12 -6.18 -1.31
C ILE A 66 7.99 -7.37 -0.92
N GLY A 67 7.36 -8.53 -0.74
CA GLY A 67 8.04 -9.78 -0.37
C GLY A 67 7.97 -10.82 -1.50
N ARG A 68 6.87 -11.59 -1.55
CA ARG A 68 6.71 -12.71 -2.50
C ARG A 68 7.02 -12.38 -3.98
N PRO A 69 6.62 -11.22 -4.55
CA PRO A 69 6.97 -10.89 -5.93
C PRO A 69 8.48 -10.92 -6.21
N VAL A 70 9.29 -10.50 -5.24
CA VAL A 70 10.76 -10.54 -5.34
C VAL A 70 11.25 -11.98 -5.34
N VAL A 71 10.80 -12.82 -4.39
CA VAL A 71 11.24 -14.22 -4.31
C VAL A 71 10.80 -15.04 -5.53
N PHE A 72 9.59 -14.81 -6.04
CA PHE A 72 9.09 -15.51 -7.22
C PHE A 72 9.86 -15.12 -8.48
N SER A 73 10.10 -13.84 -8.68
CA SER A 73 10.87 -13.37 -9.85
C SER A 73 12.34 -13.79 -9.78
N LEU A 74 12.93 -13.82 -8.58
CA LEU A 74 14.26 -14.35 -8.34
C LEU A 74 14.37 -15.83 -8.74
N ALA A 75 13.35 -16.63 -8.44
CA ALA A 75 13.32 -18.05 -8.82
C ALA A 75 13.16 -18.26 -10.33
N VAL A 76 12.51 -17.33 -11.03
CA VAL A 76 12.27 -17.42 -12.49
C VAL A 76 13.50 -17.01 -13.30
N ASP A 77 14.13 -15.87 -12.96
CA ASP A 77 15.19 -15.29 -13.79
C ASP A 77 16.25 -14.53 -12.96
N GLY A 78 16.50 -15.01 -11.73
CA GLY A 78 17.53 -14.46 -10.86
C GLY A 78 17.39 -12.94 -10.65
N GLU A 79 18.53 -12.24 -10.70
CA GLU A 79 18.57 -10.78 -10.55
C GLU A 79 17.76 -10.06 -11.65
N ALA A 80 17.79 -10.56 -12.89
CA ALA A 80 17.07 -9.96 -14.01
C ALA A 80 15.55 -10.00 -13.77
N GLY A 81 15.03 -11.11 -13.24
CA GLY A 81 13.65 -11.23 -12.80
C GLY A 81 13.28 -10.20 -11.72
N VAL A 82 14.13 -10.03 -10.70
CA VAL A 82 13.91 -9.04 -9.63
C VAL A 82 13.92 -7.61 -10.19
N ARG A 83 14.86 -7.27 -11.06
CA ARG A 83 14.88 -5.97 -11.75
C ARG A 83 13.60 -5.75 -12.55
N LYS A 84 13.12 -6.79 -13.24
CA LYS A 84 11.90 -6.72 -14.05
C LYS A 84 10.65 -6.49 -13.20
N VAL A 85 10.49 -7.16 -12.06
CA VAL A 85 9.32 -6.97 -11.20
C VAL A 85 9.30 -5.58 -10.55
N LEU A 86 10.47 -5.05 -10.17
CA LEU A 86 10.59 -3.68 -9.66
C LEU A 86 10.26 -2.64 -10.73
N GLN A 87 10.72 -2.87 -11.97
CA GLN A 87 10.39 -2.02 -13.10
C GLN A 87 8.88 -2.00 -13.39
N ILE A 88 8.24 -3.17 -13.47
CA ILE A 88 6.78 -3.28 -13.72
C ILE A 88 6.00 -2.53 -12.64
N LEU A 89 6.33 -2.74 -11.36
CA LEU A 89 5.63 -2.08 -10.26
C LEU A 89 5.76 -0.55 -10.33
N ARG A 90 6.95 -0.04 -10.69
CA ARG A 90 7.18 1.39 -10.90
C ARG A 90 6.37 1.94 -12.07
N GLU A 91 6.39 1.27 -13.21
CA GLU A 91 5.67 1.69 -14.42
C GLU A 91 4.15 1.70 -14.20
N GLU A 92 3.61 0.67 -13.55
CA GLU A 92 2.18 0.64 -13.19
C GLU A 92 1.82 1.75 -12.20
N PHE A 93 2.70 2.07 -11.24
CA PHE A 93 2.46 3.13 -10.27
C PHE A 93 2.49 4.51 -10.93
N GLU A 94 3.45 4.76 -11.82
CA GLU A 94 3.53 5.98 -12.61
C GLU A 94 2.29 6.17 -13.51
N LEU A 95 1.86 5.10 -14.19
CA LEU A 95 0.62 5.12 -14.97
C LEU A 95 -0.60 5.43 -14.08
N THR A 96 -0.67 4.84 -12.89
CA THR A 96 -1.77 5.10 -11.94
C THR A 96 -1.78 6.56 -11.48
N MET A 97 -0.61 7.13 -11.17
CA MET A 97 -0.46 8.54 -10.83
C MET A 97 -0.92 9.45 -11.97
N ALA A 98 -0.49 9.17 -13.20
CA ALA A 98 -0.88 9.93 -14.38
C ALA A 98 -2.40 9.92 -14.61
N LEU A 99 -3.03 8.73 -14.54
CA LEU A 99 -4.49 8.59 -14.68
C LEU A 99 -5.28 9.21 -13.52
N SER A 100 -4.66 9.35 -12.34
CA SER A 100 -5.27 9.99 -11.17
C SER A 100 -4.99 11.49 -11.09
N GLY A 101 -4.30 12.08 -12.08
CA GLY A 101 -3.96 13.50 -12.10
C GLY A 101 -2.90 13.92 -11.08
N CYS A 102 -2.08 12.99 -10.59
CA CYS A 102 -1.03 13.24 -9.60
C CYS A 102 0.35 13.30 -10.28
N ARG A 103 1.04 14.44 -10.22
CA ARG A 103 2.37 14.65 -10.80
C ARG A 103 3.50 14.38 -9.83
N SER A 104 3.19 14.31 -8.53
CA SER A 104 4.14 14.00 -7.46
C SER A 104 3.45 13.22 -6.36
N LEU A 105 4.24 12.54 -5.52
CA LEU A 105 3.71 11.84 -4.33
C LEU A 105 2.93 12.79 -3.42
N GLY A 106 3.40 14.03 -3.33
CA GLY A 106 2.77 15.11 -2.59
C GLY A 106 1.45 15.58 -3.15
N GLU A 107 0.94 15.05 -4.27
CA GLU A 107 -0.41 15.30 -4.80
C GLU A 107 -1.37 14.14 -4.52
N ILE A 108 -0.88 12.98 -4.07
CA ILE A 108 -1.72 11.85 -3.69
C ILE A 108 -2.48 12.19 -2.40
N ARG A 109 -3.79 11.99 -2.41
CA ARG A 109 -4.72 12.36 -1.32
C ARG A 109 -5.72 11.25 -1.06
N ARG A 110 -6.22 11.18 0.18
CA ARG A 110 -7.31 10.28 0.60
C ARG A 110 -8.55 10.36 -0.28
N SER A 111 -8.84 11.50 -0.89
CA SER A 111 -9.96 11.73 -1.80
C SER A 111 -9.85 11.01 -3.15
N HIS A 112 -8.67 10.50 -3.53
CA HIS A 112 -8.49 9.74 -4.77
C HIS A 112 -8.93 8.27 -4.65
N VAL A 113 -9.23 7.81 -3.43
CA VAL A 113 -9.64 6.44 -3.16
C VAL A 113 -10.93 6.43 -2.37
N MET A 114 -11.73 5.38 -2.54
CA MET A 114 -12.94 5.14 -1.77
C MET A 114 -13.00 3.67 -1.39
N TYR A 115 -13.50 3.39 -0.19
CA TYR A 115 -13.91 2.04 0.16
C TYR A 115 -15.22 1.68 -0.50
N GLU A 116 -15.42 0.39 -0.71
CA GLU A 116 -16.65 -0.13 -1.32
C GLU A 116 -17.92 0.20 -0.52
N TRP A 117 -17.83 0.23 0.81
CA TRP A 117 -18.95 0.65 1.66
C TRP A 117 -19.21 2.16 1.62
N GLU A 118 -18.25 2.98 1.19
CA GLU A 118 -18.46 4.42 0.95
C GLU A 118 -19.28 4.63 -0.34
N LEU A 119 -19.02 3.83 -1.39
CA LEU A 119 -19.81 3.83 -2.63
C LEU A 119 -21.28 3.48 -2.37
N SER A 120 -21.52 2.50 -1.50
CA SER A 120 -22.87 2.03 -1.17
C SER A 120 -23.75 3.09 -0.50
N ARG A 121 -23.15 4.17 0.04
CA ARG A 121 -23.86 5.30 0.65
C ARG A 121 -24.24 6.39 -0.37
N ILE A 122 -23.53 6.46 -1.50
CA ILE A 122 -23.68 7.51 -2.51
C ILE A 122 -24.62 7.05 -3.64
N ALA A 123 -24.61 5.76 -3.96
CA ALA A 123 -25.53 5.16 -4.92
C ALA A 123 -26.31 4.03 -4.22
N PRO A 124 -27.51 4.28 -3.66
CA PRO A 124 -28.37 3.18 -3.24
C PRO A 124 -28.61 2.31 -4.47
N ARG A 125 -28.31 1.01 -4.34
CA ARG A 125 -28.50 0.02 -5.41
C ARG A 125 -29.88 0.22 -6.01
N LEU A 126 -29.95 0.47 -7.33
CA LEU A 126 -31.18 0.45 -8.10
C LEU A 126 -31.92 -0.87 -7.91
#